data_AF-A0AB36F1Z9-F1
#
_entry.id   AF-A0AB36F1Z9-F1
#
_cell.length_a   1.000
_cell.length_b   1.000
_cell.length_c   1.000
_cell.angle_alpha   90.00
_cell.angle_beta   90.00
_cell.angle_gamma   90.00
#
_symmetry.space_group_name_H-M   'P 1'
#
loop_
_entity.id
_entity.type
_entity.pdbx_description
1 polymer ?
#
loop_
_entity_poly.entity_id
_entity_poly.type
_entity_poly.pdbx_seq_one_letter_code
_entity_poly.pdbx_strand_id
1 'polypeptide(L)' 'MDSFLGVVGRLLGELVAEVLLRWVLFSVGRVVLRLGTLGRYPRGHWLDDGWESALVCAVGLCVLIGALVCVFKVIG' A
#
# COMPACT_ATOMS: atom_id res chain seq x y z
N MET A 1 9.75 18.83 27.91
CA MET A 1 10.45 18.58 26.62
C MET A 1 10.10 17.20 26.07
N ASP A 2 9.74 16.27 26.95
CA ASP A 2 9.41 14.85 26.69
C ASP A 2 8.10 14.67 25.91
N SER A 3 7.10 15.54 26.13
CA SER A 3 5.83 15.48 25.41
C SER A 3 5.92 15.88 23.95
N PHE A 4 6.80 16.84 23.60
CA PHE A 4 6.97 17.31 22.22
C PHE A 4 7.72 16.26 21.39
N LEU A 5 8.75 15.63 21.96
CA LEU A 5 9.45 14.49 21.36
C LEU A 5 8.52 13.28 21.17
N GLY A 6 7.60 13.03 22.11
CA GLY A 6 6.58 11.99 21.98
C GLY A 6 5.61 12.24 20.82
N VAL A 7 5.15 13.48 20.62
CA VAL A 7 4.26 13.86 19.50
C VAL A 7 4.99 13.78 18.17
N VAL A 8 6.21 14.33 18.09
CA VAL A 8 7.03 14.26 16.87
C VAL A 8 7.39 12.82 16.52
N GLY A 9 7.71 12.00 17.52
CA GLY A 9 7.96 10.56 17.34
C GLY A 9 6.74 9.81 16.83
N ARG A 10 5.53 10.13 17.33
CA ARG A 10 4.27 9.57 16.81
C ARG A 10 4.02 9.98 15.37
N LEU A 11 4.16 11.27 15.04
CA LEU A 11 3.95 11.77 13.68
C LEU A 11 4.95 11.15 12.69
N LEU A 12 6.22 11.04 13.08
CA LEU A 12 7.22 10.35 12.27
C LEU A 12 6.90 8.85 12.12
N GLY A 13 6.47 8.20 13.20
CA GLY A 13 6.06 6.79 13.16
C GLY A 13 4.87 6.55 12.24
N GLU A 14 3.84 7.41 12.31
CA GLU A 14 2.68 7.35 11.43
C GLU A 14 3.06 7.64 9.97
N LEU A 15 3.91 8.64 9.72
CA LEU A 15 4.35 8.97 8.37
C LEU A 15 5.18 7.83 7.76
N VAL A 16 6.09 7.23 8.54
CA VAL A 16 6.85 6.06 8.13
C VAL A 16 5.92 4.88 7.86
N ALA A 17 4.96 4.62 8.74
CA ALA A 17 3.98 3.55 8.57
C ALA A 17 3.14 3.77 7.30
N GLU A 18 2.67 4.98 7.06
CA GLU A 18 1.90 5.34 5.86
C GLU A 18 2.73 5.15 4.58
N VAL A 19 3.99 5.62 4.58
CA VAL A 19 4.90 5.43 3.45
C VAL A 19 5.18 3.95 3.21
N LEU A 20 5.43 3.17 4.27
CA LEU A 20 5.66 1.72 4.16
C LEU A 20 4.41 1.02 3.62
N LEU A 21 3.24 1.37 4.15
CA LEU A 21 1.96 0.82 3.75
C LEU A 21 1.70 1.12 2.27
N ARG A 22 1.82 2.39 1.86
CA ARG A 22 1.65 2.81 0.46
C ARG A 22 2.64 2.10 -0.46
N TRP A 23 3.88 1.91 -0.02
CA TRP A 23 4.89 1.16 -0.77
C TRP A 23 4.52 -0.33 -0.94
N VAL A 24 4.09 -1.01 0.13
CA VAL A 24 3.66 -2.43 0.06
C VAL A 24 2.44 -2.58 -0.85
N LEU A 25 1.40 -1.78 -0.62
CA LEU A 25 0.18 -1.78 -1.42
C LEU A 25 0.46 -1.53 -2.90
N PHE A 26 1.28 -0.52 -3.19
CA PHE A 26 1.61 -0.19 -4.56
C PHE A 26 2.45 -1.28 -5.23
N SER A 27 3.38 -1.90 -4.49
CA SER A 27 4.19 -3.02 -5.00
C SER A 27 3.31 -4.22 -5.36
N VAL A 28 2.42 -4.64 -4.45
CA VAL A 28 1.49 -5.75 -4.68
C VAL A 28 0.52 -5.43 -5.83
N GLY A 29 -0.11 -4.26 -5.79
CA GLY A 29 -1.05 -3.81 -6.82
C GLY A 29 -0.40 -3.71 -8.20
N ARG A 30 0.85 -3.23 -8.26
CA ARG A 30 1.63 -3.13 -9.50
C ARG A 30 1.90 -4.51 -10.08
N VAL A 31 2.29 -5.50 -9.27
CA VAL A 31 2.53 -6.87 -9.74
C VAL A 31 1.25 -7.45 -10.33
N VAL A 32 0.12 -7.34 -9.61
CA VAL A 32 -1.17 -7.87 -10.04
C VAL A 32 -1.66 -7.19 -11.32
N LEU A 33 -1.57 -5.86 -11.39
CA LEU A 33 -1.95 -5.11 -12.59
C LEU A 33 -1.02 -5.40 -13.77
N ARG A 34 0.29 -5.56 -13.56
CA ARG A 34 1.20 -5.97 -14.64
C ARG A 34 0.87 -7.35 -15.17
N LEU A 35 0.53 -8.29 -14.29
CA LEU A 35 0.09 -9.63 -14.70
C LEU A 35 -1.20 -9.56 -15.52
N GLY A 36 -2.18 -8.78 -15.06
CA GLY A 36 -3.47 -8.63 -15.76
C GLY A 36 -3.39 -7.84 -17.07
N THR A 37 -2.45 -6.88 -17.18
CA THR A 37 -2.31 -6.01 -18.36
C THR A 37 -1.13 -6.37 -19.28
N LEU A 38 -0.54 -7.56 -19.11
CA LEU A 38 0.63 -8.03 -19.88
C LEU A 38 1.81 -7.04 -19.83
N GLY A 39 2.02 -6.42 -18.67
CA GLY A 39 3.11 -5.49 -18.42
C GLY A 39 2.90 -4.07 -18.97
N ARG A 40 1.72 -3.75 -19.53
CA ARG A 40 1.46 -2.40 -20.08
C ARG A 40 1.16 -1.35 -19.01
N TYR A 41 0.66 -1.75 -17.85
CA TYR A 41 0.22 -0.89 -16.75
C TYR A 41 0.72 -1.43 -15.40
N PRO A 42 1.02 -0.61 -14.38
CA PRO A 42 1.08 0.87 -14.36
C PRO A 42 2.45 1.43 -14.78
N ARG A 43 2.44 2.64 -15.37
CA ARG A 43 3.67 3.36 -15.81
C ARG A 43 4.20 4.36 -14.78
N GLY A 44 3.34 4.90 -13.92
CA GLY A 44 3.69 5.87 -12.89
C GLY A 44 4.45 5.27 -11.69
N HIS A 45 5.01 6.17 -10.86
CA HIS A 45 5.65 5.86 -9.60
C HIS A 45 4.66 5.82 -8.43
N TRP A 46 5.09 5.21 -7.32
CA TRP A 46 4.28 5.10 -6.10
C TRP A 46 4.08 6.44 -5.38
N LEU A 47 4.94 7.42 -5.69
CA LEU A 47 4.91 8.80 -5.19
C LEU A 47 4.15 9.75 -6.11
N ASP A 48 3.74 9.32 -7.30
CA ASP A 48 2.91 10.15 -8.16
C ASP A 48 1.51 10.22 -7.55
N ASP A 49 1.00 11.41 -7.24
CA ASP A 49 -0.41 11.62 -6.87
C ASP A 49 -1.29 11.70 -8.13
N GLY A 50 -1.22 10.65 -8.95
CA GLY A 50 -2.03 10.47 -10.15
C GLY A 50 -3.20 9.51 -9.93
N TRP A 51 -4.21 9.61 -10.80
CA TRP A 51 -5.31 8.64 -10.85
C TRP A 51 -4.81 7.19 -11.03
N GLU A 52 -3.68 7.01 -11.71
CA GLU A 52 -3.06 5.70 -11.89
C GLU A 52 -2.53 5.11 -10.58
N SER A 53 -1.91 5.91 -9.71
CA SER A 53 -1.36 5.41 -8.46
C SER A 53 -2.45 5.06 -7.46
N ALA A 54 -3.54 5.82 -7.44
CA ALA A 54 -4.73 5.52 -6.65
C ALA A 54 -5.33 4.15 -7.04
N LEU A 55 -5.45 3.86 -8.35
CA LEU A 55 -5.90 2.56 -8.84
C LEU A 55 -4.98 1.42 -8.43
N VAL A 56 -3.66 1.61 -8.53
CA VAL A 56 -2.68 0.60 -8.15
C VAL A 56 -2.74 0.30 -6.65
N CYS A 57 -2.83 1.33 -5.81
CA CYS A 57 -3.02 1.17 -4.38
C CYS A 57 -4.36 0.50 -4.04
N ALA A 58 -5.45 0.85 -4.73
CA ALA A 58 -6.76 0.21 -4.53
C ALA A 58 -6.73 -1.28 -4.87
N VAL A 59 -6.12 -1.68 -5.99
CA VAL A 59 -5.95 -3.09 -6.35
C VAL A 59 -5.07 -3.82 -5.33
N GLY A 60 -3.96 -3.19 -4.90
CA GLY A 60 -3.12 -3.73 -3.84
C GLY A 60 -3.90 -3.96 -2.54
N LEU A 61 -4.83 -3.06 -2.20
CA LEU A 61 -5.65 -3.16 -0.99
C LEU A 61 -6.64 -4.31 -1.10
N CYS A 62 -7.32 -4.44 -2.25
CA CYS A 62 -8.23 -5.56 -2.51
C CYS A 62 -7.52 -6.91 -2.40
N VAL A 63 -6.30 -7.00 -2.92
CA VAL A 63 -5.49 -8.23 -2.85
C VAL A 63 -5.09 -8.53 -1.40
N LEU A 64 -4.65 -7.52 -0.65
CA LEU A 64 -4.31 -7.67 0.76
C LEU A 64 -5.52 -8.13 1.59
N ILE A 65 -6.69 -7.50 1.40
CA ILE A 65 -7.93 -7.87 2.07
C ILE A 65 -8.34 -9.29 1.69
N GLY A 66 -8.30 -9.64 0.40
CA GLY A 66 -8.61 -10.98 -0.07
C GLY A 66 -7.69 -12.03 0.55
N ALA A 67 -6.39 -11.75 0.63
CA ALA A 67 -5.42 -12.61 1.30
C ALA A 67 -5.74 -12.75 2.80
N LEU A 68 -6.08 -11.64 3.47
CA LEU A 68 -6.46 -11.64 4.88
C LEU A 68 -7.70 -12.52 5.12
N VAL A 69 -8.76 -12.32 4.33
CA VAL A 69 -9.99 -13.12 4.41
C VAL A 69 -9.71 -14.60 4.15
N CYS A 70 -8.87 -14.91 3.16
CA CYS A 70 -8.45 -16.28 2.86
C CYS A 70 -7.70 -16.91 4.04
N VAL A 71 -6.74 -16.19 4.63
CA VAL A 71 -5.99 -16.64 5.80
C VAL A 71 -6.92 -16.87 7.00
N PHE A 72 -7.83 -15.93 7.29
CA PHE A 72 -8.81 -16.09 8.36
C PHE A 72 -9.73 -17.30 8.14
N LYS A 73 -10.11 -17.57 6.88
CA LYS A 73 -10.97 -18.72 6.55
C LYS A 73 -10.22 -20.06 6.56
N VAL A 74 -8.91 -20.06 6.40
CA VAL A 74 -8.06 -21.27 6.45
C VAL A 74 -7.65 -21.61 7.89
N ILE A 75 -7.48 -20.60 8.74
CA ILE A 75 -7.08 -20.76 10.14
C ILE A 75 -8.29 -21.00 11.06
N GLY A 76 -9.46 -20.46 10.71
CA GLY A 76 -10.71 -20.56 11.47
C GLY A 76 -11.56 -21.78 11.18
#